data_AF-A0A4R7ZAK1-F1
#
_entry.id   AF-A0A4R7ZAK1-F1
#
_cell.length_a   1.000
_cell.length_b   1.000
_cell.length_c   1.000
_cell.angle_alpha   90.00
_cell.angle_beta   90.00
_cell.angle_gamma   90.00
#
_symmetry.space_group_name_H-M   'P 1'
#
loop_
_entity.id
_entity.type
_entity.pdbx_description
1 polymer ?
#
loop_
_entity_poly.entity_id
_entity_poly.type
_entity_poly.pdbx_seq_one_letter_code
_entity_poly.pdbx_strand_id
1 'polypeptide(L)'
;MSYSNGKYQFYLMIETSFGIYESLIANRMITSFLYKVIDYILQLLTAVSHNLRGCLVDFIDIKKINKILNLPDHITCQVLVPIGYPDKTPNKKDIYNKKERIFYNKWGKSGSS
;
A
#
# COMPACT_ATOMS: atom_id res chain seq x y z
N MET A 1 10.01 7.86 4.97
CA MET A 1 11.11 7.72 5.96
C MET A 1 11.56 6.26 5.93
N SER A 2 12.85 5.93 5.95
CA SER A 2 13.33 4.54 5.98
C SER A 2 13.80 4.16 7.39
N TYR A 3 13.43 2.96 7.85
CA TYR A 3 13.86 2.41 9.13
C TYR A 3 14.60 1.09 8.88
N SER A 4 15.80 0.94 9.45
CA SER A 4 16.67 -0.22 9.28
C SER A 4 17.08 -0.78 10.63
N ASN A 5 16.96 -2.10 10.83
CA ASN A 5 17.44 -2.78 12.03
C ASN A 5 18.39 -3.94 11.68
N GLY A 6 19.33 -3.72 10.76
CA GLY A 6 20.41 -4.66 10.39
C GLY A 6 19.98 -5.93 9.63
N LYS A 7 18.70 -6.33 9.70
CA LYS A 7 18.16 -7.54 9.04
C LYS A 7 17.03 -7.23 8.04
N TYR A 8 16.37 -6.08 8.17
CA TYR A 8 15.24 -5.66 7.33
C TYR A 8 15.27 -4.14 7.12
N GLN A 9 14.92 -3.71 5.90
CA GLN A 9 14.65 -2.32 5.55
C GLN A 9 13.15 -2.12 5.44
N PHE A 10 12.61 -1.14 6.16
CA PHE A 10 11.20 -0.78 6.13
C PHE A 10 11.05 0.61 5.55
N TYR A 11 10.18 0.74 4.55
CA TYR A 11 9.75 2.04 4.04
C TYR A 11 8.45 2.45 4.72
N LEU A 12 8.48 3.63 5.32
CA LEU A 12 7.36 4.24 6.01
C LEU A 12 6.74 5.35 5.14
N MET A 13 5.47 5.17 4.82
CA MET A 13 4.63 6.19 4.18
C MET A 13 3.85 6.94 5.26
N ILE A 14 4.07 8.26 5.36
CA ILE A 14 3.47 9.17 6.34
C ILE A 14 2.53 10.14 5.62
N GLU A 15 1.37 10.45 6.18
CA GLU A 15 0.50 11.53 5.73
C GLU A 15 0.25 12.55 6.85
N THR A 16 0.12 13.83 6.48
CA THR A 16 -0.30 14.94 7.34
C THR A 16 -1.75 15.33 7.00
N SER A 17 -2.65 15.33 7.98
CA SER A 17 -4.07 15.66 7.78
C SER A 17 -4.27 17.17 7.56
N PHE A 18 -4.83 17.58 6.42
CA PHE A 18 -5.31 18.95 6.17
C PHE A 18 -6.83 18.93 5.90
N GLY A 19 -7.63 19.62 6.72
CA GLY A 19 -9.10 19.58 6.67
C GLY A 19 -9.71 20.63 5.75
N ILE A 20 -10.54 20.23 4.77
CA ILE A 20 -11.45 21.13 4.03
C ILE A 20 -12.62 20.37 3.33
N TYR A 21 -13.88 20.79 3.62
CA TYR A 21 -15.23 20.56 3.01
C TYR A 21 -15.67 19.18 2.44
N GLU A 22 -16.78 18.62 2.96
CA GLU A 22 -17.26 17.23 2.76
C GLU A 22 -17.36 16.69 1.32
N SER A 23 -17.81 17.45 0.31
CA SER A 23 -17.89 16.96 -1.09
C SER A 23 -16.55 16.97 -1.83
N LEU A 24 -15.66 17.91 -1.46
CA LEU A 24 -14.26 17.93 -1.89
C LEU A 24 -13.42 16.89 -1.14
N ILE A 25 -13.79 16.55 0.10
CA ILE A 25 -13.15 15.48 0.89
C ILE A 25 -13.24 14.15 0.17
N ALA A 26 -14.40 13.75 -0.35
CA ALA A 26 -14.53 12.45 -1.03
C ALA A 26 -13.60 12.36 -2.26
N ASN A 27 -13.62 13.38 -3.12
CA ASN A 27 -12.76 13.43 -4.30
C ASN A 27 -11.27 13.54 -3.94
N ARG A 28 -10.90 14.33 -2.92
CA ARG A 28 -9.51 14.39 -2.42
C ARG A 28 -9.07 13.11 -1.73
N MET A 29 -9.96 12.42 -1.03
CA MET A 29 -9.69 11.18 -0.33
C MET A 29 -9.46 10.06 -1.34
N ILE A 30 -10.29 9.97 -2.39
CA ILE A 30 -10.08 9.08 -3.54
C ILE A 30 -8.76 9.41 -4.24
N THR A 31 -8.51 10.70 -4.50
CA THR A 31 -7.29 11.14 -5.19
C THR A 31 -6.02 10.86 -4.37
N SER A 32 -6.03 11.19 -3.08
CA SER A 32 -4.92 10.88 -2.14
C SER A 32 -4.70 9.37 -2.06
N PHE A 33 -5.76 8.59 -1.97
CA PHE A 33 -5.66 7.13 -1.96
C PHE A 33 -5.04 6.59 -3.26
N LEU A 34 -5.47 7.08 -4.42
CA LEU A 34 -4.91 6.69 -5.72
C LEU A 34 -3.41 7.03 -5.82
N TYR A 35 -2.99 8.23 -5.43
CA TYR A 35 -1.58 8.61 -5.44
C TYR A 35 -0.73 7.74 -4.51
N LYS A 36 -1.22 7.41 -3.31
CA LYS A 36 -0.54 6.50 -2.38
C LYS A 36 -0.38 5.09 -2.95
N VAL A 37 -1.43 4.58 -3.60
CA VAL A 37 -1.39 3.25 -4.25
C VAL A 37 -0.36 3.26 -5.38
N ILE A 38 -0.29 4.33 -6.17
CA ILE A 38 0.71 4.49 -7.24
C ILE A 38 2.12 4.50 -6.65
N ASP A 39 2.38 5.33 -5.64
CA ASP A 39 3.72 5.43 -5.01
C ASP A 39 4.16 4.10 -4.40
N TYR A 40 3.25 3.39 -3.74
CA TYR A 40 3.52 2.06 -3.20
C TYR A 40 3.88 1.05 -4.30
N ILE A 41 3.09 1.01 -5.38
CA ILE A 41 3.34 0.11 -6.51
C ILE A 41 4.71 0.42 -7.14
N LEU A 42 5.04 1.71 -7.33
CA LEU A 42 6.33 2.12 -7.89
C LEU A 42 7.52 1.69 -7.02
N GLN A 43 7.41 1.84 -5.70
CA GLN A 43 8.45 1.39 -4.77
C GLN A 43 8.67 -0.13 -4.84
N LEU A 44 7.60 -0.92 -4.91
CA LEU A 44 7.71 -2.36 -5.05
C LEU A 44 8.28 -2.79 -6.41
N LEU A 45 7.86 -2.15 -7.50
CA LEU A 45 8.40 -2.44 -8.83
C LEU A 45 9.91 -2.13 -8.89
N THR A 46 10.32 -1.04 -8.26
CA THR A 46 11.75 -0.68 -8.13
C THR A 46 12.50 -1.71 -7.29
N ALA A 47 11.94 -2.14 -6.16
CA ALA A 47 12.55 -3.20 -5.36
C ALA A 47 12.72 -4.50 -6.19
N VAL A 48 11.69 -4.88 -6.95
CA VAL A 48 11.71 -6.07 -7.81
C VAL A 48 12.80 -6.01 -8.88
N SER A 49 13.06 -4.84 -9.49
CA SER A 49 14.13 -4.68 -10.47
C SER A 49 15.53 -4.85 -9.87
N HIS A 50 15.68 -4.61 -8.57
CA HIS A 50 16.92 -4.83 -7.81
C HIS A 50 17.00 -6.21 -7.12
N ASN A 51 16.21 -7.20 -7.57
CA ASN A 51 16.12 -8.54 -6.96
C ASN A 51 15.66 -8.54 -5.49
N LEU A 52 15.09 -7.44 -5.02
CA LEU A 52 14.41 -7.37 -3.72
C LEU A 52 12.94 -7.77 -3.90
N ARG A 53 12.30 -8.13 -2.80
CA ARG A 53 10.86 -8.37 -2.74
C ARG A 53 10.29 -7.61 -1.55
N GLY A 54 9.01 -7.27 -1.64
CA GLY A 54 8.29 -6.65 -0.54
C GLY A 54 6.85 -7.13 -0.47
N CYS A 55 6.23 -6.89 0.69
CA CYS A 55 4.86 -7.28 0.98
C CYS A 55 4.13 -6.11 1.64
N LEU A 56 2.85 -5.91 1.32
CA LEU A 56 2.00 -4.99 2.08
C LEU A 56 1.66 -5.63 3.42
N VAL A 57 1.89 -4.91 4.52
CA VAL A 57 1.34 -5.27 5.82
C VAL A 57 0.24 -4.25 6.16
N ASP A 58 -1.00 -4.63 5.93
CA ASP A 58 -2.20 -3.83 6.17
C ASP A 58 -2.78 -4.04 7.57
N PHE A 59 -2.49 -5.17 8.22
CA PHE A 59 -2.90 -5.45 9.60
C PHE A 59 -1.82 -5.05 10.61
N ILE A 60 -1.79 -3.76 10.97
CA ILE A 60 -0.86 -3.19 11.97
C ILE A 60 -1.60 -2.51 13.12
N ASP A 61 -1.08 -2.66 14.35
CA ASP A 61 -1.49 -1.85 15.48
C ASP A 61 -0.83 -0.47 15.37
N ILE A 62 -1.60 0.50 14.86
CA ILE A 62 -1.15 1.87 14.61
C ILE A 62 -0.60 2.53 15.88
N LYS A 63 -1.26 2.35 17.04
CA LYS A 63 -0.80 2.96 18.30
C LYS A 63 0.56 2.41 18.70
N LYS A 64 0.72 1.09 18.60
CA LYS A 64 1.98 0.41 18.93
C LYS A 64 3.10 0.80 17.97
N ILE A 65 2.82 0.84 16.67
CA ILE A 65 3.81 1.17 15.64
C ILE A 65 4.23 2.64 15.73
N ASN A 66 3.29 3.58 15.92
CA ASN A 66 3.62 5.00 16.06
C ASN A 66 4.54 5.22 17.28
N LYS A 67 4.30 4.50 18.38
CA LYS A 67 5.18 4.52 19.57
C LYS A 67 6.56 3.92 19.28
N ILE A 68 6.64 2.76 18.62
CA ILE A 68 7.91 2.12 18.27
C ILE A 68 8.75 3.02 17.35
N LEU A 69 8.11 3.66 16.38
CA LEU A 69 8.75 4.55 15.41
C LEU A 69 8.97 5.98 15.95
N ASN A 70 8.53 6.25 17.18
CA ASN A 70 8.58 7.56 17.82
C ASN A 70 8.03 8.69 16.91
N LEU A 71 6.88 8.44 16.29
CA LEU A 71 6.24 9.39 15.40
C LEU A 71 5.54 10.50 16.21
N PRO A 72 5.58 11.77 15.75
CA PRO A 72 4.88 12.86 16.41
C PRO A 72 3.36 12.73 16.24
N ASP A 73 2.58 13.35 17.13
CA ASP A 73 1.12 13.16 17.25
C ASP A 73 0.31 13.44 15.98
N HIS A 74 0.82 14.27 15.08
CA HIS A 74 0.18 14.62 13.80
C HIS A 74 0.59 13.72 12.63
N ILE A 75 1.39 12.68 12.89
CA ILE A 75 1.90 11.73 11.91
C ILE A 75 1.49 10.32 12.33
N THR A 76 1.02 9.52 11.37
CA THR A 76 0.63 8.14 11.62
C THR A 76 1.15 7.20 10.53
N CYS A 77 1.54 6.00 10.92
CA CYS A 77 1.88 4.92 9.99
C CYS A 77 0.59 4.29 9.46
N GLN A 78 0.29 4.50 8.17
CA GLN A 78 -0.88 3.88 7.53
C GLN A 78 -0.56 2.51 6.94
N VAL A 79 0.65 2.34 6.41
CA VAL A 79 1.08 1.14 5.70
C VAL A 79 2.54 0.86 6.03
N LEU A 80 2.85 -0.41 6.31
CA LEU A 80 4.22 -0.88 6.45
C LEU A 80 4.58 -1.79 5.28
N VAL A 81 5.71 -1.51 4.63
CA VAL A 81 6.22 -2.29 3.50
C VAL A 81 7.63 -2.81 3.84
N PRO A 82 7.77 -4.04 4.36
CA PRO A 82 9.06 -4.71 4.43
C PRO A 82 9.63 -4.91 3.02
N ILE A 83 10.90 -4.58 2.84
CA ILE A 83 11.67 -4.85 1.61
C ILE A 83 12.95 -5.59 1.98
N GLY A 84 13.26 -6.65 1.24
CA GLY A 84 14.48 -7.42 1.46
C GLY A 84 14.73 -8.49 0.41
N TYR A 85 15.83 -9.23 0.59
CA TYR A 85 16.12 -10.40 -0.22
C TYR A 85 15.22 -11.56 0.22
N PRO A 86 14.47 -12.17 -0.70
CA PRO A 86 13.61 -13.31 -0.37
C PRO A 86 14.47 -14.54 -0.07
N ASP A 87 14.17 -15.24 1.02
CA ASP A 87 14.71 -16.57 1.30
C ASP A 87 14.10 -17.65 0.39
N LYS A 88 12.87 -17.41 -0.09
CA LYS A 88 12.12 -18.32 -0.97
C LYS A 88 11.36 -17.55 -2.03
N THR A 89 11.22 -18.15 -3.21
CA THR A 89 10.31 -17.65 -4.25
C THR A 89 8.94 -18.28 -4.04
N PRO A 90 7.90 -17.51 -3.65
CA PRO A 90 6.57 -18.07 -3.47
C PRO A 90 5.97 -18.49 -4.82
N ASN A 91 5.11 -19.51 -4.79
CA ASN A 91 4.33 -19.88 -5.96
C ASN A 91 3.44 -18.71 -6.40
N LYS A 92 3.25 -18.57 -7.72
CA LYS A 92 2.35 -17.58 -8.26
C LYS A 92 0.94 -17.87 -7.74
N LYS A 93 0.35 -16.89 -7.04
CA LYS A 93 -1.03 -17.00 -6.58
C LYS A 93 -1.96 -17.16 -7.79
N ASP A 94 -2.97 -18.01 -7.67
CA ASP A 94 -3.97 -18.17 -8.73
C ASP A 94 -4.57 -16.80 -9.05
N ILE A 95 -4.48 -16.46 -10.33
CA ILE A 95 -5.01 -15.20 -10.84
C ILE A 95 -6.52 -15.39 -10.98
N TYR A 96 -7.29 -14.50 -10.38
CA TYR A 96 -8.74 -14.43 -10.60
C TYR A 96 -9.07 -14.41 -12.09
N ASN A 97 -10.16 -15.06 -12.49
CA ASN A 97 -10.60 -15.09 -13.88
C ASN A 97 -10.85 -13.65 -14.37
N LYS A 98 -10.14 -13.24 -15.44
CA LYS A 98 -10.22 -11.87 -15.99
C LYS A 98 -11.67 -11.45 -16.30
N LYS A 99 -12.51 -12.39 -16.73
CA LYS A 99 -13.92 -12.14 -17.07
C LYS A 99 -14.78 -11.73 -15.87
N GLU A 100 -14.34 -12.02 -14.65
CA GLU A 100 -15.07 -11.69 -13.41
C GLU A 100 -14.74 -10.29 -12.88
N ARG A 101 -13.68 -9.65 -13.39
CA ARG A 101 -13.16 -8.38 -12.84
C ARG A 101 -13.05 -7.24 -13.85
N ILE A 102 -13.17 -7.52 -15.14
CA ILE A 102 -13.16 -6.50 -16.20
C ILE A 102 -14.61 -6.23 -16.59
N PHE A 103 -15.06 -5.01 -16.33
CA PHE A 103 -16.40 -4.55 -16.68
C PHE A 103 -16.31 -3.49 -17.77
N TYR A 104 -17.00 -3.73 -18.88
CA TYR A 104 -17.12 -2.75 -19.95
C TYR A 104 -18.40 -1.93 -19.73
N ASN A 105 -18.31 -0.61 -19.87
CA ASN A 105 -19.41 0.36 -19.86
C ASN A 105 -20.20 0.50 -18.54
N LYS A 106 -20.28 -0.53 -17.70
CA LYS A 106 -21.03 -0.49 -16.44
C LYS A 106 -20.41 -1.41 -15.39
N TRP A 107 -20.24 -0.89 -14.17
CA TRP A 107 -19.80 -1.67 -13.02
C TRP A 107 -20.86 -2.70 -12.60
N GLY A 108 -20.47 -3.98 -12.50
CA GLY A 108 -21.34 -5.07 -12.02
C GLY A 108 -22.29 -5.65 -13.09
N LYS A 109 -22.35 -6.99 -13.09
CA LYS A 109 -22.89 -7.94 -14.10
C LYS A 109 -21.96 -8.18 -15.30
N SER A 110 -21.10 -9.18 -15.16
CA SER A 110 -20.63 -9.96 -16.31
C SER A 110 -21.85 -10.69 -16.91
N GLY A 111 -22.00 -10.61 -18.23
CA GLY A 111 -23.19 -11.09 -18.94
C GLY A 111 -23.58 -12.51 -18.58
N SER A 112 -24.87 -12.70 -18.25
CA SER A 112 -25.56 -13.95 -18.53
C SER A 112 -25.45 -14.22 -20.03
N SER A 113 -24.96 -15.42 -20.35
CA SER A 113 -25.01 -16.09 -21.64
C SER A 113 -26.28 -15.84 -22.44
#